data_AF-A0AAP1EAB0-F1
#
_entry.id   AF-A0AAP1EAB0-F1
#
_cell.length_a   1.000
_cell.length_b   1.000
_cell.length_c   1.000
_cell.angle_alpha   90.00
_cell.angle_beta   90.00
_cell.angle_gamma   90.00
#
_symmetry.space_group_name_H-M   'P 1'
#
loop_
_entity.id
_entity.type
_entity.pdbx_description
1 polymer ?
#
loop_
_entity_poly.entity_id
_entity_poly.type
_entity_poly.pdbx_seq_one_letter_code
_entity_poly.pdbx_strand_id
1 'polypeptide(L)'
;MFKKLGTLLLITSLILLAACKNSEESSTSSEDTNSATDTNASESQDISVNGPEKVGDVYEIDGGTAKVMAISNKETTAKTGPMQLTVKQVIAAVANEQTPFIEVQLETKNTSDKVVYFGPDNAKLATSTGVQINEPSSDESDDFLGEYVGKVNDSGSIFYIFDNEEDIKDLDSIRLRTSAPSDEDANALGDDLDLKINLEH
;
A
#
# COMPACT_ATOMS: atom_id res chain seq x y z
N MET A 1 -39.97 34.00 -29.50
CA MET A 1 -39.42 35.32 -29.12
C MET A 1 -39.09 35.30 -27.64
N PHE A 2 -37.84 35.06 -27.25
CA PHE A 2 -37.31 35.52 -25.95
C PHE A 2 -35.84 35.92 -26.15
N LYS A 3 -35.52 37.07 -25.56
CA LYS A 3 -34.41 37.96 -25.89
C LYS A 3 -33.11 37.53 -25.19
N LYS A 4 -31.99 37.85 -25.84
CA LYS A 4 -30.63 37.85 -25.28
C LYS A 4 -30.48 38.91 -24.17
N LEU A 5 -29.74 38.56 -23.12
CA LEU A 5 -29.09 39.44 -22.13
C LEU A 5 -28.08 38.51 -21.41
N GLY A 6 -26.75 38.60 -21.43
CA GLY A 6 -25.84 39.71 -21.70
C GLY A 6 -25.57 40.47 -20.41
N THR A 7 -24.54 40.12 -19.63
CA THR A 7 -23.67 41.06 -18.88
C THR A 7 -22.41 40.35 -18.36
N LEU A 8 -21.28 40.97 -18.70
CA LEU A 8 -19.88 40.76 -18.36
C LEU A 8 -19.60 41.26 -16.94
N LEU A 9 -18.91 40.50 -16.08
CA LEU A 9 -18.34 41.03 -14.83
C LEU A 9 -16.82 40.83 -14.83
N LEU A 10 -16.13 41.97 -14.89
CA LEU A 10 -14.68 42.15 -14.86
C LEU A 10 -14.32 42.58 -13.43
N ILE A 11 -13.48 41.81 -12.72
CA ILE A 11 -12.89 42.26 -11.45
C ILE A 11 -11.38 42.08 -11.52
N THR A 12 -10.71 43.21 -11.71
CA THR A 12 -9.29 43.44 -11.48
C THR A 12 -8.99 43.53 -9.98
N SER A 13 -7.92 42.90 -9.51
CA SER A 13 -7.10 43.48 -8.45
C SER A 13 -5.66 42.99 -8.54
N LEU A 14 -4.77 43.93 -8.86
CA LEU A 14 -3.32 43.82 -8.77
C LEU A 14 -2.90 43.91 -7.30
N ILE A 15 -2.01 43.02 -6.86
CA ILE A 15 -1.11 43.30 -5.75
C ILE A 15 0.31 43.05 -6.25
N LEU A 16 1.03 44.14 -6.48
CA LEU A 16 2.47 44.18 -6.69
C LEU A 16 3.14 44.16 -5.32
N LEU A 17 3.92 43.14 -5.02
CA LEU A 17 4.97 43.23 -4.01
C LEU A 17 6.32 43.33 -4.72
N ALA A 18 6.91 44.52 -4.64
CA ALA A 18 8.34 44.74 -4.80
C ALA A 18 8.96 44.78 -3.40
N ALA A 19 9.95 43.93 -3.13
CA ALA A 19 10.85 44.09 -2.00
C ALA A 19 12.26 43.59 -2.37
N CYS A 20 13.10 44.57 -2.67
CA CYS A 20 14.54 44.68 -2.52
C CYS A 20 15.45 43.44 -2.74
N LYS A 21 16.01 43.44 -3.95
CA LYS A 21 17.42 43.19 -4.28
C LYS A 21 18.39 43.88 -3.29
N ASN A 22 19.34 43.14 -2.74
CA ASN A 22 20.64 43.65 -2.32
C ASN A 22 21.72 42.62 -2.70
N SER A 23 22.75 43.07 -3.41
CA SER A 23 23.80 42.23 -4.01
C SER A 23 25.17 42.54 -3.39
N GLU A 24 25.85 41.46 -2.97
CA GLU A 24 27.31 41.20 -2.91
C GLU A 24 28.19 42.10 -1.99
N GLU A 25 29.20 41.64 -1.24
CA GLU A 25 30.22 40.64 -1.57
C GLU A 25 30.96 40.10 -0.31
N SER A 26 31.25 38.79 -0.33
CA SER A 26 32.38 37.99 0.18
C SER A 26 33.09 38.26 1.53
N SER A 27 33.11 37.21 2.37
CA SER A 27 34.33 36.77 3.09
C SER A 27 34.28 35.25 3.32
N THR A 28 35.22 34.55 2.71
CA THR A 28 35.54 33.13 2.90
C THR A 28 36.07 32.86 4.32
N SER A 29 35.58 31.80 4.97
CA SER A 29 36.42 30.79 5.66
C SER A 29 35.60 29.54 6.00
N SER A 30 36.29 28.42 5.88
CA SER A 30 35.84 27.05 5.59
C SER A 30 35.19 26.29 6.76
N GLU A 31 34.37 25.30 6.36
CA GLU A 31 34.26 23.89 6.85
C GLU A 31 34.31 23.67 8.38
N ASP A 32 33.29 23.10 9.04
CA ASP A 32 32.67 21.81 8.78
C ASP A 32 31.20 21.82 9.25
N THR A 33 30.24 21.62 8.34
CA THR A 33 28.98 20.96 8.69
C THR A 33 28.34 20.42 7.41
N ASN A 34 28.64 19.17 7.07
CA ASN A 34 27.91 18.41 6.06
C ASN A 34 28.02 16.93 6.51
N SER A 35 27.00 16.12 6.52
CA SER A 35 25.75 16.18 5.79
C SER A 35 24.74 15.40 6.62
N ALA A 36 23.62 16.04 6.97
CA ALA A 36 22.43 15.29 7.32
C ALA A 36 22.01 14.58 6.03
N THR A 37 22.21 13.27 6.00
CA THR A 37 21.60 12.43 4.96
C THR A 37 20.10 12.60 5.13
N ASP A 38 19.50 13.41 4.27
CA ASP A 38 18.08 13.39 3.95
C ASP A 38 17.76 11.99 3.44
N THR A 39 17.49 11.12 4.40
CA THR A 39 16.76 9.89 4.13
C THR A 39 15.36 10.38 3.82
N ASN A 40 15.02 10.46 2.54
CA ASN A 40 13.63 10.43 2.10
C ASN A 40 13.05 9.10 2.61
N ALA A 41 12.66 9.10 3.89
CA ALA A 41 11.69 8.19 4.41
C ALA A 41 10.40 8.56 3.69
N SER A 42 10.08 7.79 2.65
CA SER A 42 8.71 7.70 2.15
C SER A 42 7.81 7.52 3.37
N GLU A 43 6.70 8.24 3.41
CA GLU A 43 5.70 8.11 4.47
C GLU A 43 5.18 6.67 4.46
N SER A 44 5.80 5.82 5.28
CA SER A 44 5.36 4.46 5.56
C SER A 44 3.93 4.59 6.08
N GLN A 45 2.96 4.00 5.38
CA GLN A 45 1.64 3.84 5.97
C GLN A 45 1.82 2.86 7.13
N ASP A 46 1.70 3.39 8.35
CA ASP A 46 1.95 2.64 9.58
C ASP A 46 0.86 1.59 9.72
N ILE A 47 1.22 0.32 9.48
CA ILE A 47 0.34 -0.82 9.75
C ILE A 47 -0.01 -0.74 11.24
N SER A 48 -1.30 -0.58 11.54
CA SER A 48 -1.77 -0.41 12.91
C SER A 48 -1.23 -1.51 13.82
N VAL A 49 -0.40 -1.11 14.79
CA VAL A 49 0.33 -2.01 15.71
C VAL A 49 -0.62 -2.74 16.69
N ASN A 50 -1.92 -2.43 16.66
CA ASN A 50 -2.95 -3.06 17.51
C ASN A 50 -4.04 -3.74 16.68
N GLY A 51 -3.66 -4.56 15.70
CA GLY A 51 -4.57 -5.47 15.00
C GLY A 51 -5.09 -6.59 15.92
N PRO A 52 -6.12 -7.34 15.48
CA PRO A 52 -6.59 -8.51 16.24
C PRO A 52 -5.48 -9.56 16.38
N GLU A 53 -5.52 -10.34 17.47
CA GLU A 53 -4.47 -11.33 17.76
C GLU A 53 -4.96 -12.78 17.56
N LYS A 54 -6.26 -13.04 17.67
CA LYS A 54 -6.81 -14.41 17.63
C LYS A 54 -8.21 -14.47 17.03
N VAL A 55 -8.63 -15.69 16.71
CA VAL A 55 -9.97 -15.98 16.20
C VAL A 55 -11.03 -15.62 17.23
N GLY A 56 -12.13 -15.04 16.74
CA GLY A 56 -13.24 -14.57 17.55
C GLY A 56 -13.04 -13.17 18.15
N ASP A 57 -11.86 -12.57 18.02
CA ASP A 57 -11.67 -11.16 18.36
C ASP A 57 -12.61 -10.29 17.51
N VAL A 58 -13.10 -9.21 18.12
CA VAL A 58 -13.87 -8.16 17.46
C VAL A 58 -13.05 -6.88 17.57
N TYR A 59 -12.79 -6.24 16.44
CA TYR A 59 -11.99 -5.01 16.37
C TYR A 59 -12.73 -3.92 15.59
N GLU A 60 -12.40 -2.68 15.89
CA GLU A 60 -12.96 -1.51 15.21
C GLU A 60 -12.32 -1.37 13.83
N ILE A 61 -13.15 -1.05 12.84
CA ILE A 61 -12.75 -0.70 11.48
C ILE A 61 -13.46 0.59 11.09
N ASP A 62 -13.01 1.22 10.01
CA ASP A 62 -13.75 2.34 9.45
C ASP A 62 -15.16 1.88 9.03
N GLY A 63 -16.18 2.49 9.65
CA GLY A 63 -17.57 2.13 9.40
C GLY A 63 -18.15 1.03 10.29
N GLY A 64 -17.45 0.57 11.35
CA GLY A 64 -18.04 -0.24 12.40
C GLY A 64 -17.07 -1.24 13.02
N THR A 65 -17.46 -2.51 13.08
CA THR A 65 -16.64 -3.56 13.71
C THR A 65 -16.49 -4.76 12.79
N ALA A 66 -15.38 -5.47 12.93
CA ALA A 66 -15.12 -6.73 12.24
C ALA A 66 -14.85 -7.85 13.24
N LYS A 67 -15.40 -9.03 12.98
CA LYS A 67 -15.16 -10.24 13.77
C LYS A 67 -14.24 -11.19 13.03
N VAL A 68 -13.15 -11.60 13.68
CA VAL A 68 -12.15 -12.50 13.11
C VAL A 68 -12.66 -13.94 13.05
N MET A 69 -12.57 -14.53 11.86
CA MET A 69 -12.99 -15.91 11.54
C MET A 69 -11.78 -16.85 11.35
N ALA A 70 -10.70 -16.33 10.79
CA ALA A 70 -9.42 -17.03 10.67
C ALA A 70 -8.27 -16.01 10.66
N ILE A 71 -7.10 -16.38 11.16
CA ILE A 71 -5.96 -15.44 11.24
C ILE A 71 -4.62 -16.16 11.08
N SER A 72 -3.64 -15.47 10.49
CA SER A 72 -2.23 -15.87 10.54
C SER A 72 -1.38 -14.68 10.97
N ASN A 73 -0.78 -14.80 12.16
CA ASN A 73 0.22 -13.85 12.67
C ASN A 73 1.65 -14.24 12.31
N LYS A 74 1.83 -15.28 11.50
CA LYS A 74 3.14 -15.80 11.12
C LYS A 74 3.67 -15.06 9.90
N GLU A 75 4.70 -14.25 10.12
CA GLU A 75 5.39 -13.57 9.02
C GLU A 75 5.94 -14.56 7.98
N THR A 76 5.70 -14.26 6.71
CA THR A 76 6.21 -15.03 5.57
C THR A 76 6.91 -14.09 4.59
N THR A 77 8.22 -14.26 4.42
CA THR A 77 9.03 -13.43 3.52
C THR A 77 9.47 -14.22 2.30
N ALA A 78 9.37 -13.59 1.12
CA ALA A 78 9.93 -14.08 -0.12
C ALA A 78 10.73 -12.99 -0.84
N LYS A 79 11.63 -13.43 -1.72
CA LYS A 79 12.49 -12.56 -2.53
C LYS A 79 12.29 -12.89 -3.99
N THR A 80 12.24 -11.87 -4.82
CA THR A 80 12.26 -11.99 -6.28
C THR A 80 13.08 -10.84 -6.85
N GLY A 81 14.17 -11.16 -7.55
CA GLY A 81 15.09 -10.13 -8.00
C GLY A 81 15.63 -9.25 -6.87
N PRO A 82 15.63 -7.91 -7.04
CA PRO A 82 16.02 -6.97 -5.99
C PRO A 82 14.92 -6.70 -4.95
N MET A 83 13.73 -7.28 -5.10
CA MET A 83 12.60 -7.05 -4.21
C MET A 83 12.48 -8.12 -3.13
N GLN A 84 12.08 -7.69 -1.95
CA GLN A 84 11.61 -8.53 -0.86
C GLN A 84 10.15 -8.17 -0.55
N LEU A 85 9.29 -9.18 -0.47
CA LEU A 85 7.90 -9.07 -0.03
C LEU A 85 7.74 -9.88 1.26
N THR A 86 7.20 -9.25 2.30
CA THR A 86 6.85 -9.88 3.56
C THR A 86 5.35 -9.76 3.77
N VAL A 87 4.68 -10.90 3.94
CA VAL A 87 3.32 -10.92 4.46
C VAL A 87 3.42 -10.96 5.98
N LYS A 88 2.95 -9.91 6.64
CA LYS A 88 3.02 -9.73 8.09
C LYS A 88 1.90 -10.48 8.80
N GLN A 89 0.69 -10.24 8.33
CA GLN A 89 -0.53 -10.80 8.89
C GLN A 89 -1.54 -11.08 7.79
N VAL A 90 -2.38 -12.09 8.00
CA VAL A 90 -3.58 -12.33 7.19
C VAL A 90 -4.76 -12.46 8.14
N ILE A 91 -5.82 -11.68 7.91
CA ILE A 91 -7.04 -11.71 8.72
C ILE A 91 -8.21 -12.01 7.79
N ALA A 92 -8.93 -13.09 8.04
CA ALA A 92 -10.25 -13.32 7.46
C ALA A 92 -11.30 -12.92 8.49
N ALA A 93 -12.18 -11.99 8.14
CA ALA A 93 -13.15 -11.43 9.09
C ALA A 93 -14.48 -11.08 8.41
N VAL A 94 -15.50 -10.88 9.23
CA VAL A 94 -16.81 -10.38 8.80
C VAL A 94 -17.06 -9.01 9.41
N ALA A 95 -17.09 -7.99 8.56
CA ALA A 95 -17.44 -6.62 8.94
C ALA A 95 -18.95 -6.48 9.12
N ASN A 96 -19.37 -5.87 10.24
CA ASN A 96 -20.75 -5.50 10.53
C ASN A 96 -21.76 -6.66 10.36
N GLU A 97 -21.30 -7.89 10.65
CA GLU A 97 -22.06 -9.15 10.49
C GLU A 97 -22.57 -9.41 9.06
N GLN A 98 -21.99 -8.75 8.05
CA GLN A 98 -22.51 -8.74 6.68
C GLN A 98 -21.44 -8.92 5.62
N THR A 99 -20.31 -8.23 5.74
CA THR A 99 -19.32 -8.14 4.65
C THR A 99 -18.10 -8.99 5.00
N PRO A 100 -17.97 -10.19 4.42
CA PRO A 100 -16.78 -11.00 4.57
C PRO A 100 -15.62 -10.41 3.77
N PHE A 101 -14.43 -10.40 4.38
CA PHE A 101 -13.21 -9.95 3.72
C PHE A 101 -11.99 -10.73 4.20
N ILE A 102 -10.92 -10.64 3.39
CA ILE A 102 -9.57 -11.03 3.78
C ILE A 102 -8.66 -9.81 3.65
N GLU A 103 -8.07 -9.38 4.77
CA GLU A 103 -7.01 -8.40 4.83
C GLU A 103 -5.65 -9.11 4.79
N VAL A 104 -4.73 -8.58 4.00
CA VAL A 104 -3.34 -9.04 3.94
C VAL A 104 -2.43 -7.83 4.18
N GLN A 105 -1.73 -7.85 5.31
CA GLN A 105 -0.73 -6.84 5.64
C GLN A 105 0.61 -7.18 4.99
N LEU A 106 1.13 -6.25 4.21
CA LEU A 106 2.33 -6.43 3.40
C LEU A 106 3.40 -5.39 3.74
N GLU A 107 4.66 -5.82 3.68
CA GLU A 107 5.83 -4.96 3.64
C GLU A 107 6.65 -5.32 2.41
N THR A 108 7.05 -4.31 1.66
CA THR A 108 7.92 -4.44 0.49
C THR A 108 9.19 -3.65 0.66
N LYS A 109 10.27 -4.16 0.07
CA LYS A 109 11.58 -3.51 0.15
C LYS A 109 12.35 -3.74 -1.14
N ASN A 110 12.80 -2.65 -1.75
CA ASN A 110 13.85 -2.69 -2.76
C ASN A 110 15.21 -2.72 -2.05
N THR A 111 16.00 -3.75 -2.35
CA THR A 111 17.33 -3.95 -1.74
C THR A 111 18.47 -3.40 -2.59
N SER A 112 18.16 -2.84 -3.77
CA SER A 112 19.12 -2.30 -4.73
C SER A 112 19.09 -0.76 -4.78
N ASP A 113 20.11 -0.16 -5.40
CA ASP A 113 20.17 1.29 -5.66
C ASP A 113 19.49 1.68 -7.00
N LYS A 114 18.80 0.74 -7.66
CA LYS A 114 18.15 0.95 -8.96
C LYS A 114 16.68 1.28 -8.81
N VAL A 115 16.09 1.86 -9.85
CA VAL A 115 14.64 1.93 -10.04
C VAL A 115 14.12 0.53 -10.33
N VAL A 116 13.07 0.13 -9.61
CA VAL A 116 12.39 -1.16 -9.77
C VAL A 116 10.88 -0.93 -9.71
N TYR A 117 10.15 -1.51 -10.66
CA TYR A 117 8.69 -1.50 -10.67
C TYR A 117 8.17 -2.80 -10.07
N PHE A 118 7.30 -2.70 -9.07
CA PHE A 118 6.73 -3.85 -8.38
C PHE A 118 5.38 -3.49 -7.75
N GLY A 119 4.32 -4.19 -8.15
CA GLY A 119 2.95 -3.96 -7.66
C GLY A 119 2.47 -5.13 -6.79
N PRO A 120 2.78 -5.16 -5.47
CA PRO A 120 2.25 -6.17 -4.57
C PRO A 120 0.73 -6.06 -4.37
N ASP A 121 0.19 -4.86 -4.55
CA ASP A 121 -1.21 -4.45 -4.56
C ASP A 121 -2.04 -4.98 -5.73
N ASN A 122 -1.39 -5.63 -6.70
CA ASN A 122 -2.05 -6.32 -7.81
C ASN A 122 -2.06 -7.85 -7.62
N ALA A 123 -1.86 -8.32 -6.38
CA ALA A 123 -1.78 -9.74 -6.09
C ALA A 123 -3.13 -10.44 -6.29
N LYS A 124 -3.09 -11.63 -6.90
CA LYS A 124 -4.23 -12.55 -6.99
C LYS A 124 -4.33 -13.37 -5.71
N LEU A 125 -5.56 -13.57 -5.25
CA LEU A 125 -5.87 -14.43 -4.12
C LEU A 125 -6.58 -15.70 -4.60
N ALA A 126 -6.18 -16.85 -4.06
CA ALA A 126 -6.97 -18.07 -4.08
C ALA A 126 -7.11 -18.63 -2.67
N THR A 127 -8.30 -19.11 -2.31
CA THR A 127 -8.62 -19.67 -0.99
C THR A 127 -8.64 -21.19 -1.01
N SER A 128 -8.46 -21.84 0.15
CA SER A 128 -8.68 -23.28 0.31
C SER A 128 -10.14 -23.70 0.11
N THR A 129 -11.09 -22.77 0.28
CA THR A 129 -12.52 -22.96 0.00
C THR A 129 -12.86 -22.99 -1.49
N GLY A 130 -11.90 -22.67 -2.37
CA GLY A 130 -12.04 -22.79 -3.83
C GLY A 130 -12.41 -21.50 -4.55
N VAL A 131 -12.32 -20.35 -3.87
CA VAL A 131 -12.58 -19.02 -4.45
C VAL A 131 -11.28 -18.41 -4.97
N GLN A 132 -11.36 -17.72 -6.09
CA GLN A 132 -10.27 -16.91 -6.63
C GLN A 132 -10.75 -15.48 -6.87
N ILE A 133 -9.99 -14.51 -6.36
CA ILE A 133 -10.19 -13.08 -6.62
C ILE A 133 -8.94 -12.57 -7.34
N ASN A 134 -9.14 -11.91 -8.48
CA ASN A 134 -8.03 -11.53 -9.36
C ASN A 134 -7.31 -10.27 -8.91
N GLU A 135 -7.99 -9.38 -8.19
CA GLU A 135 -7.49 -8.06 -7.81
C GLU A 135 -8.06 -7.70 -6.42
N PRO A 136 -7.29 -7.04 -5.54
CA PRO A 136 -7.82 -6.47 -4.31
C PRO A 136 -8.87 -5.38 -4.58
N SER A 137 -9.60 -5.00 -3.54
CA SER A 137 -10.50 -3.85 -3.56
C SER A 137 -9.69 -2.56 -3.71
N SER A 138 -9.96 -1.79 -4.77
CA SER A 138 -9.34 -0.48 -4.99
C SER A 138 -9.73 0.56 -3.94
N ASP A 139 -10.90 0.39 -3.31
CA ASP A 139 -11.48 1.39 -2.42
C ASP A 139 -11.03 1.20 -0.96
N GLU A 140 -10.67 -0.04 -0.61
CA GLU A 140 -10.32 -0.43 0.77
C GLU A 140 -8.81 -0.69 0.95
N SER A 141 -8.08 -0.96 -0.14
CA SER A 141 -6.64 -1.26 -0.07
C SER A 141 -5.79 -0.01 -0.07
N ASP A 142 -4.67 -0.07 0.64
CA ASP A 142 -3.65 0.97 0.58
C ASP A 142 -2.93 0.94 -0.77
N ASP A 143 -2.60 2.14 -1.26
CA ASP A 143 -1.72 2.31 -2.42
C ASP A 143 -0.28 1.98 -2.03
N PHE A 144 0.38 1.16 -2.85
CA PHE A 144 1.82 0.93 -2.76
C PHE A 144 2.56 1.82 -3.75
N LEU A 145 3.86 2.06 -3.52
CA LEU A 145 4.68 2.94 -4.33
C LEU A 145 4.64 2.61 -5.83
N GLY A 146 4.57 1.32 -6.19
CA GLY A 146 4.61 0.82 -7.56
C GLY A 146 5.97 1.00 -8.25
N GLU A 147 6.65 2.12 -8.01
CA GLU A 147 8.01 2.46 -8.42
C GLU A 147 8.91 2.68 -7.19
N TYR A 148 9.94 1.86 -7.06
CA TYR A 148 10.89 1.90 -5.95
C TYR A 148 12.21 2.50 -6.41
N VAL A 149 12.47 3.77 -6.08
CA VAL A 149 13.70 4.48 -6.44
C VAL A 149 14.78 4.25 -5.40
N GLY A 150 15.63 3.25 -5.64
CA GLY A 150 16.72 2.88 -4.75
C GLY A 150 16.26 2.11 -3.51
N LYS A 151 17.02 2.18 -2.42
CA LYS A 151 16.80 1.37 -1.21
C LYS A 151 15.67 1.92 -0.33
N VAL A 152 14.44 1.78 -0.80
CA VAL A 152 13.23 2.19 -0.09
C VAL A 152 12.39 0.99 0.37
N ASN A 153 11.57 1.22 1.38
CA ASN A 153 10.58 0.28 1.89
C ASN A 153 9.19 0.93 1.82
N ASP A 154 8.17 0.08 1.79
CA ASP A 154 6.79 0.48 1.73
C ASP A 154 5.91 -0.59 2.39
N SER A 155 4.82 -0.18 3.04
CA SER A 155 3.97 -1.05 3.84
C SER A 155 2.52 -0.62 3.76
N GLY A 156 1.61 -1.58 3.85
CA GLY A 156 0.18 -1.32 3.82
C GLY A 156 -0.63 -2.61 3.87
N SER A 157 -1.95 -2.47 3.85
CA SER A 157 -2.91 -3.55 3.80
C SER A 157 -3.61 -3.61 2.44
N ILE A 158 -3.82 -4.81 1.93
CA ILE A 158 -4.69 -5.05 0.78
C ILE A 158 -5.89 -5.90 1.20
N PHE A 159 -7.07 -5.57 0.66
CA PHE A 159 -8.33 -6.17 1.06
C PHE A 159 -8.99 -6.90 -0.11
N TYR A 160 -9.47 -8.11 0.16
CA TYR A 160 -10.29 -8.88 -0.76
C TYR A 160 -11.69 -9.02 -0.19
N ILE A 161 -12.69 -8.43 -0.85
CA ILE A 161 -14.09 -8.46 -0.41
C ILE A 161 -14.82 -9.62 -1.06
N PHE A 162 -15.63 -10.32 -0.27
CA PHE A 162 -16.39 -11.49 -0.71
C PHE A 162 -17.89 -11.21 -0.66
N ASP A 163 -18.64 -11.88 -1.54
CA ASP A 163 -20.11 -11.77 -1.55
C ASP A 163 -20.77 -12.62 -0.45
N ASN A 164 -20.15 -13.74 -0.04
CA ASN A 164 -20.75 -14.70 0.89
C ASN A 164 -19.78 -15.10 2.00
N GLU A 165 -20.27 -15.17 3.24
CA GLU A 165 -19.45 -15.56 4.40
C GLU A 165 -18.91 -16.99 4.29
N GLU A 166 -19.67 -17.89 3.65
CA GLU A 166 -19.25 -19.28 3.43
C GLU A 166 -17.96 -19.40 2.58
N ASP A 167 -17.60 -18.36 1.83
CA ASP A 167 -16.35 -18.34 1.04
C ASP A 167 -15.10 -18.19 1.91
N ILE A 168 -15.24 -17.67 3.14
CA ILE A 168 -14.14 -17.50 4.11
C ILE A 168 -14.32 -18.35 5.37
N LYS A 169 -15.41 -19.10 5.45
CA LYS A 169 -15.68 -20.05 6.54
C LYS A 169 -14.81 -21.30 6.36
N ASP A 170 -14.28 -21.81 7.47
CA ASP A 170 -13.37 -22.96 7.48
C ASP A 170 -12.16 -22.79 6.53
N LEU A 171 -11.67 -21.55 6.42
CA LEU A 171 -10.56 -21.16 5.56
C LEU A 171 -9.19 -21.58 6.12
N ASP A 172 -8.74 -22.80 5.79
CA ASP A 172 -7.43 -23.32 6.22
C ASP A 172 -6.21 -22.56 5.65
N SER A 173 -6.29 -22.03 4.42
CA SER A 173 -5.15 -21.37 3.78
C SER A 173 -5.55 -20.41 2.66
N ILE A 174 -4.70 -19.43 2.41
CA ILE A 174 -4.71 -18.63 1.19
C ILE A 174 -3.46 -18.84 0.36
N ARG A 175 -3.57 -18.55 -0.93
CA ARG A 175 -2.47 -18.48 -1.89
C ARG A 175 -2.46 -17.10 -2.54
N LEU A 176 -1.37 -16.37 -2.36
CA LEU A 176 -1.15 -15.07 -2.97
C LEU A 176 -0.17 -15.20 -4.13
N ARG A 177 -0.54 -14.65 -5.29
CA ARG A 177 0.33 -14.62 -6.46
C ARG A 177 0.52 -13.18 -6.94
N THR A 178 1.76 -12.73 -7.02
CA THR A 178 2.13 -11.43 -7.61
C THR A 178 3.16 -11.63 -8.73
N SER A 179 3.11 -10.75 -9.72
CA SER A 179 4.00 -10.80 -10.89
C SER A 179 5.44 -10.46 -10.50
N ALA A 180 6.40 -10.94 -11.29
CA ALA A 180 7.80 -10.55 -11.15
C ALA A 180 7.97 -9.01 -11.20
N PRO A 181 8.91 -8.43 -10.44
CA PRO A 181 9.29 -7.04 -10.59
C PRO A 181 9.94 -6.80 -11.95
N SER A 182 9.93 -5.56 -12.43
CA SER A 182 10.56 -5.17 -13.69
C SER A 182 11.47 -3.94 -13.58
N ASP A 183 12.35 -3.77 -14.56
CA ASP A 183 13.08 -2.52 -14.76
C ASP A 183 12.28 -1.51 -15.60
N GLU A 184 12.88 -0.33 -15.84
CA GLU A 184 12.32 0.75 -16.68
C GLU A 184 12.01 0.32 -18.12
N ASP A 185 12.70 -0.71 -18.62
CA ASP A 185 12.51 -1.27 -19.95
C ASP A 185 11.48 -2.42 -19.97
N ALA A 186 10.77 -2.63 -18.85
CA ALA A 186 9.81 -3.71 -18.62
C ALA A 186 10.40 -5.13 -18.73
N ASN A 187 11.72 -5.29 -18.54
CA ASN A 187 12.32 -6.61 -18.39
C ASN A 187 12.05 -7.13 -16.98
N ALA A 188 11.62 -8.40 -16.88
CA ALA A 188 11.47 -9.05 -15.60
C ALA A 188 12.83 -9.17 -14.87
N LEU A 189 12.85 -8.78 -13.59
CA LEU A 189 14.01 -8.82 -12.71
C LEU A 189 14.03 -10.04 -11.79
N GLY A 190 13.12 -10.99 -11.97
CA GLY A 190 12.99 -12.20 -11.17
C GLY A 190 11.84 -13.07 -11.67
N ASP A 191 11.33 -13.92 -10.79
CA ASP A 191 10.18 -14.78 -11.05
C ASP A 191 8.91 -14.22 -10.38
N ASP A 192 7.74 -14.65 -10.86
CA ASP A 192 6.49 -14.45 -10.13
C ASP A 192 6.60 -15.03 -8.72
N LEU A 193 6.04 -14.34 -7.73
CA LEU A 193 5.91 -14.88 -6.39
C LEU A 193 4.60 -15.65 -6.24
N ASP A 194 4.68 -16.75 -5.51
CA ASP A 194 3.55 -17.61 -5.22
C ASP A 194 3.67 -18.11 -3.76
N LEU A 195 2.90 -17.49 -2.88
CA LEU A 195 2.98 -17.66 -1.44
C LEU A 195 1.75 -18.38 -0.93
N LYS A 196 1.95 -19.49 -0.22
CA LYS A 196 0.88 -20.16 0.54
C LYS A 196 1.01 -19.81 2.02
N ILE A 197 -0.08 -19.35 2.61
CA ILE A 197 -0.19 -18.95 4.02
C ILE A 197 -1.29 -19.79 4.64
N ASN A 198 -0.98 -20.49 5.74
CA ASN A 198 -1.98 -21.26 6.49
C ASN A 198 -2.54 -20.39 7.60
N LEU A 199 -3.84 -20.50 7.89
CA LEU A 199 -4.50 -19.76 8.95
C LEU A 199 -4.84 -20.65 10.14
N GLU A 200 -5.09 -19.99 11.27
CA GLU A 200 -5.57 -20.55 12.53
C GLU A 200 -7.08 -20.28 12.69
N HIS A 201 -7.78 -21.16 13.40
CA HIS A 201 -9.21 -21.14 13.69
C HIS A 201 -9.49 -21.32 15.19
#